data_AF-A0A158PPR0-F1
#
_entry.id   AF-A0A158PPR0-F1
#
_cell.length_a   1.000
_cell.length_b   1.000
_cell.length_c   1.000
_cell.angle_alpha   90.00
_cell.angle_beta   90.00
_cell.angle_gamma   90.00
#
_symmetry.space_group_name_H-M   'P 1'
#
loop_
_entity.id
_entity.type
_entity.pdbx_description
1 polymer ?
#
loop_
_entity_poly.entity_id
_entity_poly.type
_entity_poly.pdbx_seq_one_letter_code
_entity_poly.pdbx_strand_id
1 'polypeptide(L)'
;MVVQLGGENDGYQNLIIETLLKLGSYGCSWCVPSKVSSTPNEHENLVEFRLKPTVSITVLSNTTDHQHLSLLVNVLVTVAQYYSLTQRCTCSWRKFLTPDDFIRAQETPVKKPTDREIEAIQNYGLFEGDIEGIDDPQMAFMHDQYDDSYYGDIFRLPFHSALNLATYPEKIWPEGIIPYEIEETMSKDERAAIAQAFDEYKQKTCIRFVPKTAYDFDFIYIKTNFASGCSSYVGRSGGNQTVSLEVGKCFTKGIIAHELMHALGFFHEHSRTDRDQFVEILEDNIRPG
;
A
#
# COMPACT_ATOMS: atom_id res chain seq x y z
N MET A 1 -23.02 13.27 14.73
CA MET A 1 -23.87 12.10 14.44
C MET A 1 -25.05 12.16 15.39
N VAL A 2 -26.28 12.26 14.89
CA VAL A 2 -27.50 12.25 15.73
C VAL A 2 -28.04 10.82 15.67
N VAL A 3 -28.00 10.11 16.80
CA VAL A 3 -28.54 8.75 16.90
C VAL A 3 -29.87 8.85 17.63
N GLN A 4 -30.97 8.60 16.90
CA GLN A 4 -32.31 8.58 17.46
C GLN A 4 -32.65 7.14 17.83
N LEU A 5 -32.73 6.86 19.13
CA LEU A 5 -32.99 5.52 19.64
C LEU A 5 -34.49 5.36 19.89
N GLY A 6 -35.17 4.65 19.00
CA GLY A 6 -36.57 4.28 19.16
C GLY A 6 -36.73 2.83 19.57
N GLY A 7 -37.37 2.59 20.72
CA GLY A 7 -38.25 1.44 20.98
C GLY A 7 -37.65 0.05 21.18
N GLU A 8 -37.88 -0.46 22.39
CA GLU A 8 -37.93 -1.87 22.83
C GLU A 8 -36.63 -2.71 22.91
N ASN A 9 -36.56 -3.44 24.02
CA ASN A 9 -35.36 -3.85 24.76
C ASN A 9 -34.40 -4.83 24.04
N ASP A 10 -34.76 -5.40 22.90
CA ASP A 10 -33.98 -6.48 22.27
C ASP A 10 -33.17 -6.01 21.03
N GLY A 11 -33.42 -4.81 20.50
CA GLY A 11 -32.69 -4.26 19.35
C GLY A 11 -31.30 -3.69 19.68
N TYR A 12 -31.07 -3.35 20.94
CA TYR A 12 -29.91 -2.54 21.36
C TYR A 12 -28.61 -3.35 21.48
N GLN A 13 -28.67 -4.62 21.90
CA GLN A 13 -27.47 -5.47 21.98
C GLN A 13 -26.94 -5.84 20.58
N ASN A 14 -27.82 -6.08 19.61
CA ASN A 14 -27.42 -6.37 18.24
C ASN A 14 -26.80 -5.16 17.54
N LEU A 15 -27.30 -3.94 17.79
CA LEU A 15 -26.72 -2.72 17.22
C LEU A 15 -25.32 -2.42 17.79
N ILE A 16 -25.09 -2.68 19.07
CA ILE A 16 -23.78 -2.55 19.72
C ILE A 16 -22.79 -3.58 19.14
N ILE A 17 -23.23 -4.83 18.96
CA ILE A 17 -22.40 -5.90 18.39
C ILE A 17 -22.08 -5.63 16.91
N GLU A 18 -23.05 -5.21 16.09
CA GLU A 18 -22.78 -4.86 14.68
C GLU A 18 -21.85 -3.65 14.54
N THR A 19 -22.01 -2.64 15.41
CA THR A 19 -21.15 -1.45 15.39
C THR A 19 -19.73 -1.80 15.86
N LEU A 20 -19.59 -2.63 16.90
CA LEU A 20 -18.29 -3.11 17.38
C LEU A 20 -17.62 -4.11 16.41
N LEU A 21 -18.39 -4.94 15.70
CA LEU A 21 -17.86 -5.85 14.67
C LEU A 21 -17.39 -5.09 13.42
N LYS A 22 -18.11 -4.05 13.00
CA LYS A 22 -17.65 -3.16 11.92
C LYS A 22 -16.44 -2.33 12.33
N LEU A 23 -16.27 -2.00 13.61
CA LEU A 23 -15.10 -1.28 14.10
C LEU A 23 -13.90 -2.22 14.38
N GLY A 24 -14.14 -3.47 14.78
CA GLY A 24 -13.14 -4.49 15.05
C GLY A 24 -12.42 -5.04 13.81
N SER A 25 -12.97 -4.84 12.61
CA SER A 25 -12.33 -5.19 11.34
C SER A 25 -11.18 -4.26 10.92
N TYR A 26 -10.84 -3.23 11.72
CA TYR A 26 -9.85 -2.20 11.39
C TYR A 26 -8.55 -2.23 12.23
N GLY A 27 -8.17 -3.38 12.79
CA GLY A 27 -6.74 -3.76 12.96
C GLY A 27 -5.79 -2.88 13.79
N CYS A 28 -6.21 -2.10 14.79
CA CYS A 28 -5.27 -1.45 15.73
C CYS A 28 -5.22 -2.23 17.06
N SER A 29 -4.25 -3.15 17.20
CA SER A 29 -3.82 -3.67 18.51
C SER A 29 -2.90 -2.63 19.16
N TRP A 30 -2.99 -2.42 20.49
CA TRP A 30 -2.23 -1.48 21.34
C TRP A 30 -2.81 -0.07 21.50
N CYS A 31 -3.56 0.16 22.60
CA CYS A 31 -3.65 1.45 23.28
C CYS A 31 -4.09 1.22 24.76
N VAL A 32 -3.31 1.69 25.75
CA VAL A 32 -3.60 1.61 27.21
C VAL A 32 -4.29 2.91 27.66
N PRO A 33 -5.38 2.88 28.45
CA PRO A 33 -6.18 4.09 28.73
C PRO A 33 -5.58 5.02 29.80
N SER A 34 -5.81 6.32 29.63
CA SER A 34 -5.73 7.35 30.68
C SER A 34 -7.11 8.02 30.91
N LYS A 35 -7.44 8.31 32.17
CA LYS A 35 -8.78 8.59 32.74
C LYS A 35 -9.64 9.62 31.98
N VAL A 36 -10.97 9.41 32.02
CA VAL A 36 -12.05 10.32 31.56
C VAL A 36 -12.90 10.78 32.77
N SER A 37 -13.35 12.03 32.80
CA SER A 37 -14.26 12.58 33.83
C SER A 37 -15.58 13.09 33.21
N SER A 38 -16.65 13.14 34.02
CA SER A 38 -18.01 13.57 33.64
C SER A 38 -18.59 14.56 34.66
N THR A 39 -19.41 15.51 34.22
CA THR A 39 -20.26 16.37 35.08
C THR A 39 -21.71 16.37 34.57
N PRO A 40 -22.71 15.98 35.38
CA PRO A 40 -24.13 16.09 35.01
C PRO A 40 -24.63 17.55 35.12
N ASN A 41 -25.63 17.93 34.31
CA ASN A 41 -26.40 19.16 34.48
C ASN A 41 -27.88 18.78 34.67
N GLU A 42 -28.53 19.31 35.71
CA GLU A 42 -29.81 18.79 36.23
C GLU A 42 -31.09 19.44 35.67
N HIS A 43 -31.04 20.24 34.60
CA HIS A 43 -32.22 21.05 34.22
C HIS A 43 -32.79 20.89 32.82
N GLU A 44 -32.27 20.00 31.98
CA GLU A 44 -32.91 19.61 30.72
C GLU A 44 -32.67 18.11 30.48
N ASN A 45 -33.61 17.39 29.85
CA ASN A 45 -33.48 15.98 29.46
C ASN A 45 -32.44 15.78 28.31
N LEU A 46 -31.31 16.48 28.41
CA LEU A 46 -30.26 16.64 27.43
C LEU A 46 -28.92 16.47 28.14
N VAL A 47 -28.21 15.39 27.80
CA VAL A 47 -26.82 15.22 28.20
C VAL A 47 -25.95 15.49 26.98
N GLU A 48 -25.30 16.65 26.93
CA GLU A 48 -24.40 17.05 25.86
C GLU A 48 -22.96 16.63 26.19
N PHE A 49 -22.39 15.70 25.42
CA PHE A 49 -20.97 15.33 25.53
C PHE A 49 -20.16 16.02 24.44
N ARG A 50 -19.18 16.83 24.85
CA ARG A 50 -18.31 17.60 23.94
C ARG A 50 -16.92 16.95 23.89
N LEU A 51 -16.64 16.17 22.85
CA LEU A 51 -15.31 15.60 22.61
C LEU A 51 -14.55 16.53 21.64
N LYS A 52 -13.49 17.17 22.14
CA LYS A 52 -12.54 17.89 21.26
C LYS A 52 -11.46 16.90 20.74
N PRO A 53 -11.04 16.98 19.48
CA PRO A 53 -11.50 17.91 18.45
C PRO A 53 -12.55 17.23 17.54
N THR A 54 -13.70 17.87 17.38
CA THR A 54 -14.67 17.64 16.28
C THR A 54 -15.73 16.53 16.38
N VAL A 55 -16.08 15.99 17.56
CA VAL A 55 -17.31 15.19 17.67
C VAL A 55 -18.16 15.62 18.88
N SER A 56 -19.33 16.19 18.59
CA SER A 56 -20.42 16.34 19.57
C SER A 56 -21.41 15.18 19.38
N ILE A 57 -21.65 14.42 20.44
CA ILE A 57 -22.68 13.38 20.48
C ILE A 57 -23.82 13.91 21.36
N THR A 58 -24.97 14.14 20.75
CA THR A 58 -26.20 14.56 21.43
C THR A 58 -27.17 13.39 21.41
N VAL A 59 -27.60 12.93 22.58
CA VAL A 59 -28.57 11.85 22.70
C VAL A 59 -29.87 12.40 23.26
N LEU A 60 -30.94 12.21 22.48
CA LEU A 60 -32.30 12.54 22.87
C LEU A 60 -32.93 11.27 23.44
N SER A 61 -33.28 11.31 24.71
CA SER A 61 -33.94 10.22 25.42
C SER A 61 -35.29 10.70 25.95
N ASN A 62 -36.35 9.94 25.70
CA ASN A 62 -37.68 10.21 26.24
C ASN A 62 -37.97 9.44 27.54
N THR A 63 -36.99 8.70 28.11
CA THR A 63 -37.17 7.98 29.36
C THR A 63 -36.77 8.83 30.57
N THR A 64 -37.58 8.79 31.63
CA THR A 64 -37.31 9.38 32.95
C THR A 64 -36.74 8.35 33.94
N ASP A 65 -36.50 7.12 33.50
CA ASP A 65 -35.94 6.08 34.37
C ASP A 65 -34.42 6.25 34.50
N HIS A 66 -33.99 6.57 35.72
CA HIS A 66 -32.60 6.78 36.09
C HIS A 66 -31.69 5.57 35.80
N GLN A 67 -32.19 4.34 35.90
CA GLN A 67 -31.38 3.15 35.60
C GLN A 67 -31.12 3.04 34.08
N HIS A 68 -32.13 3.30 33.25
CA HIS A 68 -31.98 3.31 31.80
C HIS A 68 -31.11 4.46 31.29
N LEU A 69 -31.22 5.65 31.90
CA LEU A 69 -30.35 6.79 31.58
C LEU A 69 -28.87 6.48 31.93
N SER A 70 -28.61 5.81 33.05
CA SER A 70 -27.25 5.39 33.43
C SER A 70 -26.65 4.38 32.45
N LEU A 71 -27.44 3.41 31.97
CA LEU A 71 -27.01 2.44 30.95
C LEU A 71 -26.68 3.10 29.61
N LEU A 72 -27.52 4.03 29.14
CA LEU A 72 -27.27 4.78 27.91
C LEU A 72 -25.99 5.62 28.01
N VAL A 73 -25.80 6.30 29.14
CA VAL A 73 -24.58 7.07 29.41
C VAL A 73 -23.35 6.16 29.40
N ASN A 74 -23.41 4.98 30.03
CA ASN A 74 -22.29 4.05 30.03
C ASN A 74 -21.94 3.54 28.63
N VAL A 75 -22.92 3.15 27.82
CA VAL A 75 -22.69 2.71 26.43
C VAL A 75 -22.05 3.83 25.60
N LEU A 76 -22.55 5.06 25.72
CA LEU A 76 -22.01 6.21 24.99
C LEU A 76 -20.61 6.58 25.46
N VAL A 77 -20.33 6.51 26.76
CA VAL A 77 -18.99 6.69 27.30
C VAL A 77 -18.06 5.61 26.79
N THR A 78 -18.49 4.35 26.70
CA THR A 78 -17.69 3.26 26.13
C THR A 78 -17.43 3.47 24.63
N VAL A 79 -18.44 3.87 23.85
CA VAL A 79 -18.28 4.17 22.41
C VAL A 79 -17.39 5.39 22.21
N ALA A 80 -17.55 6.45 23.01
CA ALA A 80 -16.73 7.64 22.98
C ALA A 80 -15.28 7.39 23.42
N GLN A 81 -15.08 6.54 24.45
CA GLN A 81 -13.76 6.09 24.89
C GLN A 81 -13.10 5.24 23.81
N TYR A 82 -13.83 4.31 23.20
CA TYR A 82 -13.34 3.52 22.06
C TYR A 82 -12.95 4.43 20.89
N TYR A 83 -13.81 5.39 20.51
CA TYR A 83 -13.54 6.34 19.42
C TYR A 83 -12.36 7.29 19.74
N SER A 84 -12.27 7.79 20.98
CA SER A 84 -11.15 8.62 21.45
C SER A 84 -9.83 7.83 21.53
N LEU A 85 -9.88 6.56 21.95
CA LEU A 85 -8.75 5.63 21.90
C LEU A 85 -8.30 5.43 20.45
N THR A 86 -9.21 5.23 19.49
CA THR A 86 -8.86 5.14 18.06
C THR A 86 -8.30 6.43 17.47
N GLN A 87 -8.64 7.61 18.01
CA GLN A 87 -8.06 8.89 17.59
C GLN A 87 -6.72 9.22 18.25
N ARG A 88 -6.44 8.68 19.44
CA ARG A 88 -5.14 8.84 20.15
C ARG A 88 -4.10 7.80 19.74
N CYS A 89 -4.52 6.67 19.17
CA CYS A 89 -3.60 5.86 18.39
C CYS A 89 -3.34 6.62 17.08
N THR A 90 -2.12 7.11 16.83
CA THR A 90 -1.71 7.55 15.49
C THR A 90 -1.65 6.30 14.62
N CYS A 91 -2.80 5.78 14.19
CA CYS A 91 -2.83 4.57 13.38
C CYS A 91 -2.13 4.89 12.05
N SER A 92 -1.21 3.98 11.68
CA SER A 92 -0.28 4.01 10.55
C SER A 92 -0.93 4.06 9.15
N TRP A 93 -2.20 4.47 9.03
CA TRP A 93 -2.97 4.47 7.79
C TRP A 93 -2.37 5.34 6.68
N ARG A 94 -1.53 6.32 7.03
CA ARG A 94 -0.84 7.12 6.01
C ARG A 94 0.16 6.31 5.20
N LYS A 95 0.70 5.23 5.78
CA LYS A 95 1.69 4.34 5.16
C LYS A 95 1.11 3.23 4.30
N PHE A 96 -0.22 3.11 4.21
CA PHE A 96 -0.89 2.05 3.47
C PHE A 96 -2.04 2.61 2.66
N LEU A 97 -2.40 1.94 1.56
CA LEU A 97 -3.60 2.29 0.81
C LEU A 97 -4.85 1.87 1.60
N THR A 98 -5.86 2.72 1.54
CA THR A 98 -7.16 2.57 2.17
C THR A 98 -8.22 2.20 1.13
N PRO A 99 -9.39 1.68 1.54
CA PRO A 99 -10.49 1.42 0.60
C PRO A 99 -10.87 2.64 -0.27
N ASP A 100 -10.79 3.85 0.29
CA ASP A 100 -11.07 5.10 -0.44
C ASP A 100 -10.08 5.37 -1.58
N ASP A 101 -8.81 4.94 -1.41
CA ASP A 101 -7.80 5.06 -2.47
C ASP A 101 -8.16 4.16 -3.67
N PHE A 102 -8.70 2.95 -3.42
CA PHE A 102 -9.16 2.03 -4.46
C PHE A 102 -10.48 2.50 -5.12
N ILE A 103 -11.40 3.09 -4.36
CA ILE A 103 -12.61 3.70 -4.93
C ILE A 103 -12.22 4.84 -5.88
N ARG A 104 -11.33 5.73 -5.43
CA ARG A 104 -10.79 6.81 -6.27
C ARG A 104 -10.05 6.28 -7.48
N ALA A 105 -9.30 5.19 -7.35
CA ALA A 105 -8.59 4.56 -8.46
C ALA A 105 -9.55 4.11 -9.58
N GLN A 106 -10.74 3.59 -9.23
CA GLN A 106 -11.75 3.18 -10.19
C GLN A 106 -12.42 4.38 -10.89
N GLU A 107 -12.60 5.49 -10.17
CA GLU A 107 -13.21 6.71 -10.71
C GLU A 107 -12.23 7.54 -11.55
N THR A 108 -10.93 7.47 -11.24
CA THR A 108 -9.87 8.21 -11.93
C THR A 108 -9.58 7.59 -13.30
N PRO A 109 -9.70 8.33 -14.41
CA PRO A 109 -9.33 7.80 -15.72
C PRO A 109 -7.83 7.44 -15.77
N VAL A 110 -7.51 6.30 -16.39
CA VAL A 110 -6.12 5.90 -16.60
C VAL A 110 -5.45 6.90 -17.53
N LYS A 111 -4.46 7.64 -17.00
CA LYS A 111 -3.64 8.56 -17.77
C LYS A 111 -2.72 7.80 -18.71
N LYS A 112 -2.70 8.18 -19.99
CA LYS A 112 -1.63 7.79 -20.91
C LYS A 112 -0.40 8.66 -20.62
N PRO A 113 0.78 8.07 -20.36
CA PRO A 113 2.01 8.83 -20.17
C PRO A 113 2.32 9.70 -21.39
N THR A 114 2.82 10.90 -21.14
CA THR A 114 3.42 11.77 -22.17
C THR A 114 4.87 11.34 -22.45
N ASP A 115 5.43 11.75 -23.59
CA ASP A 115 6.83 11.45 -23.94
C ASP A 115 7.81 11.89 -22.84
N ARG A 116 7.57 13.04 -22.23
CA ARG A 116 8.37 13.55 -21.09
C ARG A 116 8.30 12.66 -19.85
N GLU A 117 7.16 12.01 -19.61
CA GLU A 117 7.00 11.07 -18.50
C GLU A 117 7.67 9.72 -18.81
N ILE A 118 7.68 9.32 -20.08
CA ILE A 118 8.43 8.14 -20.54
C ILE A 118 9.94 8.39 -20.45
N GLU A 119 10.42 9.57 -20.85
CA GLU A 119 11.82 9.96 -20.68
C GLU A 119 12.26 10.01 -19.21
N ALA A 120 11.33 10.20 -18.27
CA ALA A 120 11.61 10.23 -16.84
C ALA A 120 12.05 8.88 -16.27
N ILE A 121 11.74 7.79 -16.98
CA ILE A 121 12.19 6.43 -16.65
C ILE A 121 13.70 6.29 -16.93
N GLN A 122 14.27 7.14 -17.79
CA GLN A 122 15.68 7.04 -18.15
C GLN A 122 16.58 7.90 -17.24
N ASN A 123 17.19 7.27 -16.25
CA ASN A 123 18.24 7.84 -15.43
C ASN A 123 19.61 7.19 -15.74
N TYR A 124 20.51 7.97 -16.33
CA TYR A 124 21.86 7.52 -16.74
C TYR A 124 22.74 7.01 -15.60
N GLY A 125 22.40 7.32 -14.35
CA GLY A 125 23.12 6.84 -13.17
C GLY A 125 22.65 5.48 -12.67
N LEU A 126 21.63 4.88 -13.31
CA LEU A 126 21.05 3.58 -12.95
C LEU A 126 21.27 2.58 -14.08
N PHE A 127 21.28 1.29 -13.75
CA PHE A 127 21.40 0.23 -14.75
C PHE A 127 20.16 0.24 -15.64
N GLU A 128 20.36 0.25 -16.96
CA GLU A 128 19.30 0.36 -17.98
C GLU A 128 18.32 1.53 -17.81
N GLY A 129 18.66 2.53 -16.98
CA GLY A 129 17.87 3.74 -16.77
C GLY A 129 17.06 3.75 -15.47
N ASP A 130 16.62 2.63 -14.93
CA ASP A 130 15.68 2.58 -13.80
C ASP A 130 15.94 1.43 -12.81
N ILE A 131 17.01 0.65 -12.99
CA ILE A 131 17.33 -0.46 -12.09
C ILE A 131 18.37 -0.05 -11.04
N GLU A 132 17.98 -0.17 -9.77
CA GLU A 132 18.82 0.07 -8.59
C GLU A 132 19.47 -1.22 -8.05
N GLY A 133 20.61 -1.07 -7.35
CA GLY A 133 21.25 -2.15 -6.58
C GLY A 133 22.10 -3.12 -7.40
N ILE A 134 22.41 -2.77 -8.64
CA ILE A 134 23.39 -3.48 -9.48
C ILE A 134 24.70 -2.70 -9.42
N ASP A 135 25.44 -2.86 -8.33
CA ASP A 135 26.72 -2.18 -8.09
C ASP A 135 27.93 -2.99 -8.57
N ASP A 136 27.72 -4.26 -8.94
CA ASP A 136 28.76 -5.19 -9.38
C ASP A 136 28.59 -5.51 -10.88
N PRO A 137 29.64 -5.33 -11.72
CA PRO A 137 29.65 -5.84 -13.09
C PRO A 137 29.20 -7.30 -13.18
N GLN A 138 29.50 -8.14 -12.18
CA GLN A 138 29.08 -9.55 -12.09
C GLN A 138 27.56 -9.73 -11.97
N MET A 139 26.84 -8.78 -11.38
CA MET A 139 25.37 -8.81 -11.27
C MET A 139 24.68 -8.46 -12.60
N ALA A 140 25.35 -7.72 -13.50
CA ALA A 140 24.94 -7.62 -14.89
C ALA A 140 25.04 -8.96 -15.64
N PHE A 141 25.83 -9.92 -15.10
CA PHE A 141 25.87 -11.31 -15.56
C PHE A 141 24.97 -12.27 -14.76
N MET A 142 24.03 -11.75 -13.93
CA MET A 142 22.84 -12.55 -13.57
C MET A 142 22.00 -12.90 -14.82
N HIS A 143 22.25 -12.17 -15.91
CA HIS A 143 22.02 -12.62 -17.27
C HIS A 143 23.13 -13.63 -17.66
N ASP A 144 22.96 -14.89 -17.28
CA ASP A 144 23.74 -16.07 -17.71
C ASP A 144 25.17 -15.79 -18.23
N GLN A 145 26.19 -15.99 -17.39
CA GLN A 145 27.45 -16.47 -17.96
C GLN A 145 27.25 -17.91 -18.41
N TYR A 146 27.36 -18.11 -19.72
CA TYR A 146 27.45 -19.40 -20.39
C TYR A 146 28.58 -20.26 -19.78
N ASP A 147 28.25 -21.12 -18.81
CA ASP A 147 29.10 -22.26 -18.40
C ASP A 147 28.39 -23.56 -18.78
N ASP A 148 28.80 -24.10 -19.93
CA ASP A 148 28.31 -25.31 -20.60
C ASP A 148 28.63 -26.60 -19.81
N SER A 149 29.31 -26.54 -18.66
CA SER A 149 29.99 -27.72 -18.11
C SER A 149 29.27 -28.47 -16.97
N TYR A 150 28.11 -28.03 -16.47
CA TYR A 150 27.55 -28.70 -15.28
C TYR A 150 26.01 -28.89 -15.17
N TYR A 151 25.17 -28.20 -15.96
CA TYR A 151 23.71 -28.40 -15.93
C TYR A 151 23.06 -28.25 -17.33
N GLY A 152 23.40 -29.15 -18.25
CA GLY A 152 22.97 -29.12 -19.66
C GLY A 152 21.47 -29.29 -19.94
N ASP A 153 20.62 -29.43 -18.92
CA ASP A 153 19.17 -29.65 -19.08
C ASP A 153 18.28 -28.57 -18.45
N ILE A 154 18.83 -27.65 -17.64
CA ILE A 154 18.01 -26.64 -16.95
C ILE A 154 17.72 -25.40 -17.82
N PHE A 155 18.46 -25.22 -18.92
CA PHE A 155 18.44 -24.03 -19.79
C PHE A 155 17.94 -24.28 -21.22
N ARG A 156 17.28 -25.42 -21.46
CA ARG A 156 16.83 -25.81 -22.80
C ARG A 156 15.49 -25.17 -23.22
N LEU A 157 14.95 -24.25 -22.43
CA LEU A 157 13.77 -23.46 -22.78
C LEU A 157 14.12 -21.97 -22.75
N PRO A 158 13.86 -21.23 -23.85
CA PRO A 158 14.33 -19.86 -24.00
C PRO A 158 13.30 -18.91 -23.37
N PHE A 159 13.60 -17.61 -23.28
CA PHE A 159 12.65 -16.52 -22.99
C PHE A 159 12.46 -16.14 -21.51
N HIS A 160 13.49 -15.58 -20.88
CA HIS A 160 13.29 -14.94 -19.57
C HIS A 160 13.90 -13.53 -19.57
N SER A 161 13.05 -12.53 -19.80
CA SER A 161 13.26 -11.19 -19.24
C SER A 161 13.15 -11.20 -17.71
N ALA A 162 12.76 -12.33 -17.10
CA ALA A 162 12.70 -12.53 -15.66
C ALA A 162 13.97 -13.18 -15.10
N LEU A 163 14.24 -12.98 -13.81
CA LEU A 163 15.24 -13.71 -13.03
C LEU A 163 15.05 -15.22 -13.18
N ASN A 164 16.16 -15.93 -13.34
CA ASN A 164 16.15 -17.38 -13.33
C ASN A 164 15.82 -17.90 -11.93
N LEU A 165 14.62 -18.47 -11.79
CA LEU A 165 14.10 -18.99 -10.53
C LEU A 165 14.88 -20.20 -9.99
N ALA A 166 15.55 -20.96 -10.87
CA ALA A 166 16.40 -22.08 -10.46
C ALA A 166 17.73 -21.61 -9.87
N THR A 167 18.27 -20.50 -10.40
CA THR A 167 19.53 -19.92 -9.95
C THR A 167 19.35 -19.00 -8.74
N TYR A 168 18.26 -18.22 -8.71
CA TYR A 168 18.00 -17.20 -7.69
C TYR A 168 16.64 -17.38 -7.00
N PRO A 169 16.34 -18.56 -6.41
CA PRO A 169 15.05 -18.81 -5.77
C PRO A 169 14.77 -17.85 -4.60
N GLU A 170 15.80 -17.32 -3.95
CA GLU A 170 15.70 -16.34 -2.87
C GLU A 170 15.23 -14.96 -3.34
N LYS A 171 15.39 -14.62 -4.62
CA LYS A 171 14.93 -13.35 -5.20
C LYS A 171 13.43 -13.34 -5.52
N ILE A 172 12.72 -14.44 -5.26
CA ILE A 172 11.28 -14.55 -5.48
C ILE A 172 10.54 -14.13 -4.21
N TRP A 173 9.42 -13.43 -4.39
CA TRP A 173 8.48 -13.16 -3.30
C TRP A 173 7.69 -14.42 -2.94
N PRO A 174 7.76 -14.91 -1.69
CA PRO A 174 7.04 -16.10 -1.27
C PRO A 174 5.54 -15.97 -1.54
N GLU A 175 4.96 -17.00 -2.15
CA GLU A 175 3.51 -17.11 -2.45
C GLU A 175 2.95 -15.95 -3.32
N GLY A 176 3.81 -15.14 -3.95
CA GLY A 176 3.38 -13.95 -4.67
C GLY A 176 2.82 -12.85 -3.77
N ILE A 177 3.15 -12.87 -2.47
CA ILE A 177 2.76 -11.86 -1.49
C ILE A 177 3.89 -10.85 -1.33
N ILE A 178 3.60 -9.59 -1.60
CA ILE A 178 4.56 -8.48 -1.52
C ILE A 178 4.07 -7.53 -0.42
N PRO A 179 4.63 -7.61 0.79
CA PRO A 179 4.40 -6.60 1.81
C PRO A 179 4.87 -5.23 1.32
N TYR A 180 4.08 -4.18 1.56
CA TYR A 180 4.44 -2.83 1.16
C TYR A 180 4.17 -1.78 2.24
N GLU A 181 4.94 -0.70 2.20
CA GLU A 181 4.64 0.60 2.81
C GLU A 181 4.74 1.69 1.74
N ILE A 182 3.98 2.77 1.89
CA ILE A 182 4.08 3.98 1.07
C ILE A 182 4.49 5.17 1.91
N GLU A 183 5.11 6.17 1.29
CA GLU A 183 5.44 7.42 1.95
C GLU A 183 4.19 8.17 2.41
N GLU A 184 4.18 8.63 3.68
CA GLU A 184 3.00 9.23 4.31
C GLU A 184 2.54 10.55 3.68
N THR A 185 3.42 11.22 2.93
CA THR A 185 3.20 12.53 2.32
C THR A 185 2.52 12.44 0.96
N MET A 186 2.34 11.23 0.41
CA MET A 186 1.70 11.04 -0.89
C MET A 186 0.28 11.62 -0.91
N SER A 187 0.00 12.37 -1.97
CA SER A 187 -1.30 12.94 -2.26
C SER A 187 -2.33 11.87 -2.60
N LYS A 188 -3.61 12.26 -2.60
CA LYS A 188 -4.72 11.35 -2.93
C LYS A 188 -4.63 10.80 -4.36
N ASP A 189 -4.12 11.61 -5.30
CA ASP A 189 -4.03 11.22 -6.71
C ASP A 189 -2.86 10.25 -6.94
N GLU A 190 -1.73 10.47 -6.26
CA GLU A 190 -0.58 9.56 -6.26
C GLU A 190 -0.97 8.19 -5.65
N ARG A 191 -1.66 8.20 -4.50
CA ARG A 191 -2.18 6.98 -3.87
C ARG A 191 -3.16 6.24 -4.77
N ALA A 192 -4.05 6.96 -5.46
CA ALA A 192 -4.97 6.35 -6.43
C ALA A 192 -4.22 5.73 -7.62
N ALA A 193 -3.15 6.35 -8.13
CA ALA A 193 -2.35 5.78 -9.20
C ALA A 193 -1.66 4.47 -8.76
N ILE A 194 -1.13 4.40 -7.53
CA ILE A 194 -0.58 3.16 -6.96
C ILE A 194 -1.68 2.10 -6.81
N ALA A 195 -2.85 2.48 -6.30
CA ALA A 195 -3.99 1.58 -6.16
C ALA A 195 -4.45 1.01 -7.52
N GLN A 196 -4.44 1.81 -8.60
CA GLN A 196 -4.72 1.33 -9.95
C GLN A 196 -3.73 0.26 -10.40
N ALA A 197 -2.43 0.43 -10.13
CA ALA A 197 -1.41 -0.55 -10.48
C ALA A 197 -1.55 -1.83 -9.65
N PHE A 198 -1.83 -1.72 -8.36
CA PHE A 198 -2.09 -2.89 -7.51
C PHE A 198 -3.32 -3.69 -7.95
N ASP A 199 -4.40 -3.00 -8.32
CA ASP A 199 -5.61 -3.66 -8.84
C ASP A 199 -5.36 -4.34 -10.19
N GLU A 200 -4.51 -3.78 -11.07
CA GLU A 200 -4.10 -4.40 -12.33
C GLU A 200 -3.45 -5.77 -12.09
N TYR A 201 -2.48 -5.84 -11.18
CA TYR A 201 -1.85 -7.11 -10.80
C TYR A 201 -2.85 -8.06 -10.14
N LYS A 202 -3.64 -7.58 -9.18
CA LYS A 202 -4.63 -8.39 -8.49
C LYS A 202 -5.65 -9.05 -9.43
N GLN A 203 -6.08 -8.33 -10.47
CA GLN A 203 -7.08 -8.80 -11.43
C GLN A 203 -6.50 -9.78 -12.46
N LYS A 204 -5.22 -9.65 -12.81
CA LYS A 204 -4.61 -10.39 -13.93
C LYS A 204 -3.67 -11.51 -13.50
N THR A 205 -3.21 -11.50 -12.26
CA THR A 205 -2.20 -12.45 -11.77
C THR A 205 -2.52 -12.94 -10.35
N CYS A 206 -1.69 -13.84 -9.83
CA CYS A 206 -1.73 -14.26 -8.43
C CYS A 206 -1.01 -13.30 -7.46
N ILE A 207 -0.35 -12.24 -7.96
CA ILE A 207 0.43 -11.30 -7.15
C ILE A 207 -0.47 -10.46 -6.25
N ARG A 208 -0.10 -10.32 -4.98
CA ARG A 208 -0.84 -9.53 -3.98
C ARG A 208 0.09 -8.58 -3.25
N PHE A 209 -0.12 -7.28 -3.44
CA PHE A 209 0.47 -6.25 -2.59
C PHE A 209 -0.36 -6.10 -1.31
N VAL A 210 0.26 -6.36 -0.16
CA VAL A 210 -0.44 -6.37 1.14
C VAL A 210 0.19 -5.36 2.10
N PRO A 211 -0.59 -4.68 2.96
CA PRO A 211 -0.03 -3.81 3.99
C PRO A 211 0.99 -4.57 4.84
N LYS A 212 2.20 -4.02 4.95
CA LYS A 212 3.26 -4.57 5.78
C LYS A 212 2.83 -4.67 7.25
N THR A 213 3.24 -5.75 7.91
CA THR A 213 3.12 -5.99 9.35
C THR A 213 4.49 -5.88 10.04
N ALA A 214 4.51 -5.99 11.37
CA ALA A 214 5.77 -6.04 12.13
C ALA A 214 6.62 -7.30 11.85
N TYR A 215 6.03 -8.35 11.26
CA TYR A 215 6.71 -9.62 10.99
C TYR A 215 7.27 -9.72 9.57
N ASP A 216 6.90 -8.78 8.70
CA ASP A 216 7.42 -8.71 7.34
C ASP A 216 8.79 -8.00 7.38
N PHE A 217 9.85 -8.79 7.33
CA PHE A 217 11.22 -8.28 7.27
C PHE A 217 11.59 -7.79 5.87
N ASP A 218 11.07 -8.46 4.85
CA ASP A 218 11.25 -8.09 3.45
C ASP A 218 9.98 -7.41 2.93
N PHE A 219 10.14 -6.22 2.37
CA PHE A 219 9.00 -5.43 1.88
C PHE A 219 9.47 -4.36 0.91
N ILE A 220 8.55 -3.90 0.06
CA ILE A 220 8.79 -2.73 -0.78
C ILE A 220 8.36 -1.46 -0.04
N TYR A 221 9.19 -0.42 -0.09
CA TYR A 221 8.83 0.93 0.36
C TYR A 221 8.70 1.84 -0.86
N ILE A 222 7.47 2.26 -1.17
CA ILE A 222 7.19 3.15 -2.28
C ILE A 222 7.35 4.59 -1.79
N LYS A 223 8.36 5.29 -2.31
CA LYS A 223 8.71 6.66 -1.89
C LYS A 223 8.67 7.63 -3.05
N THR A 224 8.46 8.90 -2.74
CA THR A 224 8.55 9.98 -3.72
C THR A 224 9.99 10.49 -3.85
N ASN A 225 10.32 11.02 -5.03
CA ASN A 225 11.52 11.82 -5.26
C ASN A 225 11.18 13.01 -6.18
N PHE A 226 12.14 13.94 -6.37
CA PHE A 226 11.91 15.17 -7.15
C PHE A 226 12.74 15.30 -8.43
N ALA A 227 13.75 14.45 -8.64
CA ALA A 227 14.71 14.63 -9.74
C ALA A 227 15.51 13.36 -10.11
N SER A 228 15.09 12.18 -9.65
CA SER A 228 15.85 10.93 -9.83
C SER A 228 15.16 9.94 -10.77
N GLY A 229 14.05 10.33 -11.40
CA GLY A 229 13.27 9.43 -12.25
C GLY A 229 12.48 8.39 -11.47
N CYS A 230 12.14 7.31 -12.16
CA CYS A 230 11.43 6.15 -11.63
C CYS A 230 12.44 5.00 -11.50
N SER A 231 12.39 4.23 -10.42
CA SER A 231 13.32 3.12 -10.24
C SER A 231 12.87 2.05 -9.26
N SER A 232 13.43 0.85 -9.44
CA SER A 232 13.29 -0.25 -8.49
C SER A 232 14.47 -1.22 -8.52
N TYR A 233 14.52 -2.11 -7.53
CA TYR A 233 15.39 -3.27 -7.53
C TYR A 233 14.77 -4.40 -8.36
N VAL A 234 15.58 -5.29 -8.92
CA VAL A 234 15.10 -6.48 -9.60
C VAL A 234 14.93 -7.65 -8.63
N GLY A 235 13.67 -8.05 -8.41
CA GLY A 235 13.29 -9.13 -7.49
C GLY A 235 13.32 -8.72 -6.02
N ARG A 236 13.17 -9.70 -5.14
CA ARG A 236 13.25 -9.55 -3.68
C ARG A 236 14.71 -9.39 -3.25
N SER A 237 15.08 -8.21 -2.79
CA SER A 237 16.44 -7.89 -2.36
C SER A 237 16.74 -8.29 -0.91
N GLY A 238 15.69 -8.49 -0.09
CA GLY A 238 15.79 -8.70 1.35
C GLY A 238 15.79 -7.36 2.11
N GLY A 239 15.16 -7.34 3.28
CA GLY A 239 14.93 -6.12 4.06
C GLY A 239 13.98 -5.14 3.37
N ASN A 240 14.16 -3.86 3.68
CA ASN A 240 13.46 -2.78 2.98
C ASN A 240 14.12 -2.55 1.61
N GLN A 241 13.37 -2.70 0.53
CA GLN A 241 13.79 -2.27 -0.81
C GLN A 241 12.89 -1.14 -1.32
N THR A 242 13.50 -0.16 -1.98
CA THR A 242 12.76 1.02 -2.44
C THR A 242 12.15 0.81 -3.83
N VAL A 243 10.92 1.32 -4.01
CA VAL A 243 10.39 1.72 -5.32
C VAL A 243 10.32 3.25 -5.32
N SER A 244 11.12 3.90 -6.16
CA SER A 244 11.27 5.36 -6.17
C SER A 244 10.45 5.97 -7.30
N LEU A 245 9.57 6.92 -7.00
CA LEU A 245 8.68 7.53 -7.98
C LEU A 245 8.84 9.06 -7.98
N GLU A 246 9.28 9.64 -9.10
CA GLU A 246 9.36 11.09 -9.26
C GLU A 246 7.98 11.74 -9.34
N VAL A 247 7.75 12.72 -8.46
CA VAL A 247 6.50 13.49 -8.39
C VAL A 247 6.21 14.17 -9.71
N GLY A 248 4.98 14.02 -10.20
CA GLY A 248 4.53 14.63 -11.45
C GLY A 248 5.01 13.93 -12.73
N LYS A 249 5.80 12.85 -12.63
CA LYS A 249 6.23 12.06 -13.80
C LYS A 249 5.90 10.57 -13.71
N CYS A 250 6.18 9.93 -12.57
CA CYS A 250 6.07 8.47 -12.45
C CYS A 250 4.68 7.99 -12.03
N PHE A 251 3.77 8.90 -11.64
CA PHE A 251 2.45 8.56 -11.09
C PHE A 251 1.40 8.29 -12.17
N THR A 252 1.68 7.30 -13.02
CA THR A 252 0.72 6.71 -13.94
C THR A 252 0.64 5.22 -13.68
N LYS A 253 -0.53 4.61 -13.93
CA LYS A 253 -0.72 3.17 -13.75
C LYS A 253 0.35 2.33 -14.44
N GLY A 254 0.71 2.70 -15.68
CA GLY A 254 1.68 1.96 -16.49
C GLY A 254 3.10 2.03 -15.94
N ILE A 255 3.58 3.22 -15.57
CA ILE A 255 4.93 3.41 -15.02
C ILE A 255 5.04 2.71 -13.66
N ILE A 256 4.06 2.87 -12.77
CA ILE A 256 4.07 2.18 -11.48
C ILE A 256 4.04 0.67 -11.69
N ALA A 257 3.24 0.16 -12.63
CA ALA A 257 3.18 -1.27 -12.91
C ALA A 257 4.52 -1.82 -13.43
N HIS A 258 5.26 -1.03 -14.21
CA HIS A 258 6.61 -1.32 -14.70
C HIS A 258 7.60 -1.43 -13.54
N GLU A 259 7.68 -0.43 -12.64
CA GLU A 259 8.58 -0.49 -11.48
C GLU A 259 8.26 -1.65 -10.54
N LEU A 260 6.96 -1.96 -10.37
CA LEU A 260 6.54 -3.14 -9.61
C LEU A 260 6.93 -4.44 -10.32
N MET A 261 7.04 -4.45 -11.65
CA MET A 261 7.50 -5.61 -12.41
C MET A 261 8.99 -5.86 -12.20
N HIS A 262 9.80 -4.80 -12.10
CA HIS A 262 11.18 -4.91 -11.63
C HIS A 262 11.24 -5.53 -10.24
N ALA A 263 10.47 -5.02 -9.27
CA ALA A 263 10.42 -5.58 -7.92
C ALA A 263 10.00 -7.07 -7.89
N LEU A 264 9.25 -7.55 -8.89
CA LEU A 264 8.88 -8.96 -9.03
C LEU A 264 9.97 -9.84 -9.67
N GLY A 265 11.00 -9.24 -10.24
CA GLY A 265 12.15 -9.95 -10.80
C GLY A 265 12.29 -9.87 -12.31
N PHE A 266 11.66 -8.90 -12.97
CA PHE A 266 11.82 -8.71 -14.41
C PHE A 266 12.85 -7.62 -14.72
N PHE A 267 13.74 -7.89 -15.67
CA PHE A 267 14.53 -6.90 -16.39
C PHE A 267 13.72 -6.34 -17.56
N HIS A 268 14.30 -5.39 -18.29
CA HIS A 268 13.70 -4.93 -19.52
C HIS A 268 13.60 -6.04 -20.58
N GLU A 269 12.54 -6.00 -21.38
CA GLU A 269 12.30 -7.01 -22.41
C GLU A 269 13.40 -7.05 -23.47
N HIS A 270 13.99 -5.88 -23.77
CA HIS A 270 15.13 -5.80 -24.69
C HIS A 270 16.41 -6.38 -24.09
N SER A 271 16.41 -6.83 -22.84
CA SER A 271 17.56 -7.45 -22.19
C SER A 271 17.47 -8.97 -22.19
N ARG A 272 16.52 -9.54 -22.95
CA ARG A 272 16.44 -10.99 -23.12
C ARG A 272 17.64 -11.57 -23.84
N THR A 273 17.97 -12.81 -23.49
CA THR A 273 19.05 -13.60 -24.11
C THR A 273 18.87 -13.83 -25.61
N ASP A 274 17.63 -13.78 -26.12
CA ASP A 274 17.27 -13.98 -27.52
C ASP A 274 16.90 -12.69 -28.27
N ARG A 275 17.08 -11.52 -27.64
CA ARG A 275 16.65 -10.22 -28.21
C ARG A 275 17.16 -9.98 -29.63
N ASP A 276 18.36 -10.45 -29.96
CA ASP A 276 19.04 -10.16 -31.22
C ASP A 276 18.34 -10.84 -32.42
N GLN A 277 17.37 -11.73 -32.14
CA GLN A 277 16.46 -12.29 -33.16
C GLN A 277 15.28 -11.35 -33.49
N PHE A 278 15.02 -10.33 -32.67
CA PHE A 278 13.83 -9.47 -32.74
C PHE A 278 14.16 -7.98 -32.90
N VAL A 279 15.26 -7.52 -32.30
CA VAL A 279 15.67 -6.11 -32.29
C VAL A 279 17.16 -5.98 -32.54
N GLU A 280 17.55 -4.88 -33.17
CA GLU A 280 18.95 -4.46 -33.32
C GLU A 280 19.20 -3.26 -32.42
N ILE A 281 20.23 -3.34 -31.58
CA ILE A 281 20.65 -2.22 -30.74
C ILE A 281 21.63 -1.36 -31.54
N LEU A 282 21.19 -0.17 -31.92
CA LEU A 282 22.04 0.81 -32.60
C LEU A 282 22.93 1.52 -31.56
N GLU A 283 24.05 0.88 -31.21
CA GLU A 283 24.95 1.34 -30.14
C GLU A 283 25.44 2.78 -30.33
N ASP A 284 25.67 3.20 -31.58
CA ASP A 284 26.08 4.58 -31.92
C ASP A 284 25.05 5.65 -31.52
N ASN A 285 23.80 5.26 -31.28
CA ASN A 285 22.71 6.15 -30.88
C ASN A 285 22.44 6.14 -29.35
N ILE A 286 23.17 5.33 -28.59
CA ILE A 286 23.00 5.25 -27.13
C ILE A 286 23.64 6.48 -26.48
N ARG A 287 22.91 7.09 -25.54
CA ARG A 287 23.45 8.21 -24.75
C ARG A 287 24.57 7.70 -23.84
N PRO A 288 25.73 8.39 -23.76
CA PRO A 288 26.80 7.97 -22.87
C PRO A 288 26.36 7.90 -21.40
N GLY A 289 26.76 6.83 -20.71
CA GLY A 289 26.50 6.56 -19.29
C GLY A 289 27.47 5.52 -18.77
#